data_AF-Q57FC0-F1
#
_entry.id   AF-Q57FC0-F1
#
_cell.length_a   1.000
_cell.length_b   1.000
_cell.length_c   1.000
_cell.angle_alpha   90.00
_cell.angle_beta   90.00
_cell.angle_gamma   90.00
#
_symmetry.space_group_name_H-M   'P 1'
#
loop_
_entity.id
_entity.type
_entity.pdbx_description
1 polymer ?
#
loop_
_entity_poly.entity_id
_entity_poly.type
_entity_poly.pdbx_seq_one_letter_code
_entity_poly.pdbx_strand_id
1 'polypeptide(L)'
;MSFAKSTAQIIAVLAKKLPHRSYFALRSRCQKLGLRPRNNTVTARELSLMRRIVPTGTKEEILAAFPNRTLSDVGQICRYRGIYRKKRRFKQTGYPLLDQLREQCFKLNLSMADIDEIAKTKRYFQRPGWAGHKVLNYGNVCKAIIALDGEISVRWRDE
;
A
#
# COMPACT_ATOMS: atom_id res chain seq x y z
N MET A 1 -17.49 2.42 38.53
CA MET A 1 -18.80 2.58 37.85
C MET A 1 -18.76 1.82 36.52
N SER A 2 -19.41 0.66 36.49
CA SER A 2 -19.38 -0.28 35.36
C SER A 2 -20.44 0.10 34.32
N PHE A 3 -20.07 0.83 33.27
CA PHE A 3 -20.92 1.02 32.09
C PHE A 3 -20.75 -0.17 31.13
N ALA A 4 -21.24 -1.35 31.55
CA ALA A 4 -21.11 -2.60 30.81
C ALA A 4 -22.42 -3.06 30.14
N LYS A 5 -23.30 -2.14 29.71
CA LYS A 5 -24.24 -2.48 28.63
C LYS A 5 -23.46 -2.38 27.33
N SER A 6 -23.13 -3.52 26.74
CA SER A 6 -22.47 -3.60 25.43
C SER A 6 -23.15 -2.62 24.47
N THR A 7 -22.37 -1.77 23.77
CA THR A 7 -22.92 -0.79 22.81
C THR A 7 -23.87 -1.40 21.78
N ALA A 8 -23.76 -2.70 21.52
CA ALA A 8 -24.69 -3.44 20.68
C ALA A 8 -26.09 -3.54 21.29
N GLN A 9 -26.21 -3.73 22.61
CA GLN A 9 -27.49 -3.80 23.32
C GLN A 9 -28.23 -2.46 23.31
N ILE A 10 -27.52 -1.34 23.48
CA ILE A 10 -28.12 0.00 23.43
C ILE A 10 -28.72 0.26 22.03
N ILE A 11 -27.98 -0.09 20.98
CA ILE A 11 -28.46 0.09 19.60
C ILE A 11 -29.64 -0.85 19.31
N ALA A 12 -29.64 -2.08 19.82
CA ALA A 12 -30.73 -3.04 19.65
C ALA A 12 -32.04 -2.54 20.30
N VAL A 13 -31.97 -1.96 21.49
CA VAL A 13 -33.14 -1.36 22.16
C VAL A 13 -33.67 -0.16 21.38
N LEU A 14 -32.76 0.71 20.91
CA LEU A 14 -33.14 1.88 20.10
C LEU A 14 -33.74 1.48 18.74
N ALA A 15 -33.23 0.42 18.11
CA ALA A 15 -33.78 -0.09 16.85
C ALA A 15 -35.23 -0.59 17.01
N LYS A 16 -35.58 -1.19 18.15
CA LYS A 16 -36.97 -1.58 18.46
C LYS A 16 -37.89 -0.37 18.67
N LYS A 17 -37.38 0.71 19.27
CA LYS A 17 -38.17 1.93 19.56
C LYS A 17 -38.24 2.90 18.38
N LEU A 18 -37.28 2.82 17.45
CA LEU A 18 -37.15 3.71 16.30
C LEU A 18 -36.98 2.88 15.01
N PRO A 19 -38.01 2.13 14.58
CA PRO A 19 -37.89 1.17 13.49
C PRO A 19 -37.59 1.79 12.12
N HIS A 20 -37.98 3.06 11.90
CA HIS A 20 -37.70 3.78 10.65
C HIS A 20 -36.26 4.28 10.54
N ARG A 21 -35.46 4.19 11.62
CA ARG A 21 -34.09 4.70 11.63
C ARG A 21 -33.12 3.58 11.34
N SER A 22 -32.26 3.80 10.34
CA SER A 22 -31.21 2.84 10.01
C SER A 22 -30.23 2.62 11.17
N TYR A 23 -29.70 1.40 11.26
CA TYR A 23 -28.72 1.00 12.27
C TYR A 23 -27.52 1.97 12.35
N PHE A 24 -26.96 2.38 11.20
CA PHE A 24 -25.83 3.31 11.14
C PHE A 24 -26.15 4.68 11.72
N ALA A 25 -27.38 5.14 11.52
CA ALA A 25 -27.79 6.46 11.98
C ALA A 25 -28.04 6.47 13.50
N LEU A 26 -28.58 5.38 14.07
CA LEU A 26 -28.64 5.17 15.52
C LEU A 26 -27.23 5.07 16.11
N ARG A 27 -26.35 4.27 15.50
CA ARG A 27 -24.95 4.12 15.90
C ARG A 27 -24.19 5.44 15.95
N SER A 28 -24.35 6.29 14.93
CA SER A 28 -23.75 7.63 14.88
C SER A 28 -24.31 8.56 15.95
N ARG A 29 -25.63 8.53 16.18
CA ARG A 29 -26.28 9.36 17.21
C ARG A 29 -25.85 8.94 18.62
N CYS A 30 -25.78 7.64 18.92
CA CYS A 30 -25.27 7.14 20.20
C CYS A 30 -23.83 7.60 20.46
N GLN A 31 -22.98 7.64 19.43
CA GLN A 31 -21.61 8.16 19.56
C GLN A 31 -21.59 9.68 19.83
N LYS A 32 -22.45 10.47 19.17
CA LYS A 32 -22.58 11.91 19.44
C LYS A 32 -23.07 12.21 20.85
N LEU A 33 -23.93 11.35 21.39
CA LEU A 33 -24.50 11.48 22.74
C LEU A 33 -23.62 10.89 23.85
N GLY A 34 -22.41 10.39 23.54
CA GLY A 34 -21.51 9.80 24.54
C GLY A 34 -21.93 8.42 25.05
N LEU A 35 -23.01 7.83 24.53
CA LEU A 35 -23.47 6.47 24.86
C LEU A 35 -22.56 5.37 24.28
N ARG A 36 -21.58 5.76 23.47
CA ARG A 36 -20.56 4.90 22.89
C ARG A 36 -19.23 5.66 22.87
N PRO A 37 -18.10 5.00 23.20
CA PRO A 37 -16.79 5.62 23.05
C PRO A 37 -16.56 6.13 21.62
N ARG A 38 -16.00 7.34 21.52
CA ARG A 38 -15.56 7.90 20.25
C ARG A 38 -14.45 7.02 19.69
N ASN A 39 -14.44 6.77 18.38
CA ASN A 39 -13.33 6.05 17.76
C ASN A 39 -12.02 6.80 18.09
N ASN A 40 -10.93 6.09 18.41
CA ASN A 40 -9.62 6.68 18.71
C ASN A 40 -9.13 7.55 17.55
N THR A 41 -9.48 8.83 17.58
CA THR A 41 -9.08 9.83 16.59
C THR A 41 -7.56 9.89 16.57
N VAL A 42 -6.99 9.91 15.36
CA VAL A 42 -5.55 9.96 15.19
C VAL A 42 -5.06 11.35 15.54
N THR A 43 -4.20 11.46 16.54
CA THR A 43 -3.61 12.73 16.97
C THR A 43 -2.55 13.17 15.97
N ALA A 44 -2.32 14.48 15.83
CA ALA A 44 -1.27 15.02 14.95
C ALA A 44 0.12 14.45 15.29
N ARG A 45 0.42 14.24 16.57
CA ARG A 45 1.65 13.59 17.04
C ARG A 45 1.78 12.16 16.52
N GLU A 46 0.70 11.38 16.56
CA GLU A 46 0.70 10.01 16.04
C GLU A 46 0.95 10.02 14.52
N LEU A 47 0.33 10.96 13.79
CA LEU A 47 0.55 11.12 12.35
C LEU A 47 2.00 11.45 12.00
N SER A 48 2.62 12.39 12.71
CA SER A 48 4.03 12.73 12.50
C SER A 48 4.93 11.55 12.79
N LEU A 49 4.64 10.78 13.85
CA LEU A 49 5.38 9.57 14.18
C LEU A 49 5.21 8.48 13.11
N MET A 50 3.99 8.31 12.59
CA MET A 50 3.69 7.36 11.51
C MET A 50 4.49 7.71 10.24
N ARG A 51 4.54 9.00 9.85
CA ARG A 51 5.32 9.45 8.68
C ARG A 51 6.81 9.14 8.80
N ARG A 52 7.35 9.10 10.02
CA ARG A 52 8.77 8.83 10.26
C ARG A 52 9.08 7.33 10.31
N ILE A 53 8.26 6.56 11.04
CA ILE A 53 8.56 5.15 11.34
C ILE A 53 8.00 4.21 10.26
N VAL A 54 6.80 4.45 9.74
CA VAL A 54 6.13 3.52 8.81
C VAL A 54 6.90 3.32 7.49
N PRO A 55 7.58 4.33 6.90
CA PRO A 55 8.31 4.13 5.65
C PRO A 55 9.46 3.11 5.72
N THR A 56 10.17 3.06 6.85
CA THR A 56 11.41 2.27 7.02
C THR A 56 11.27 1.14 8.04
N GLY A 57 10.36 1.28 9.01
CA GLY A 57 10.33 0.47 10.21
C GLY A 57 9.82 -0.95 10.02
N THR A 58 10.29 -1.83 10.89
CA THR A 58 9.80 -3.20 11.03
C THR A 58 8.42 -3.22 11.68
N LYS A 59 7.74 -4.37 11.65
CA LYS A 59 6.41 -4.50 12.28
C LYS A 59 6.48 -4.31 13.80
N GLU A 60 7.56 -4.78 14.41
CA GLU A 60 7.82 -4.70 15.85
C GLU A 60 8.07 -3.27 16.29
N GLU A 61 8.89 -2.52 15.54
CA GLU A 61 9.13 -1.09 15.80
C GLU A 61 7.84 -0.25 15.70
N ILE A 62 6.97 -0.56 14.74
CA ILE A 62 5.67 0.11 14.61
C ILE A 62 4.77 -0.22 15.80
N LEU A 63 4.72 -1.48 16.23
CA LEU A 63 3.94 -1.88 17.41
C LEU A 63 4.47 -1.21 18.69
N ALA A 64 5.79 -1.17 18.88
CA ALA A 64 6.43 -0.51 20.01
C ALA A 64 6.13 1.00 20.03
N ALA A 65 6.06 1.64 18.85
CA ALA A 65 5.72 3.06 18.72
C ALA A 65 4.23 3.37 18.96
N PHE A 66 3.33 2.39 18.79
CA PHE A 66 1.89 2.54 18.93
C PHE A 66 1.26 1.45 19.81
N PRO A 67 1.54 1.42 21.13
CA PRO A 67 1.03 0.37 22.02
C PRO A 67 -0.50 0.36 22.12
N ASN A 68 -1.15 1.49 21.84
CA ASN A 68 -2.60 1.65 21.91
C ASN A 68 -3.33 1.33 20.59
N ARG A 69 -2.62 0.92 19.53
CA ARG A 69 -3.22 0.65 18.21
C ARG A 69 -2.73 -0.68 17.64
N THR A 70 -3.63 -1.36 16.94
CA THR A 70 -3.26 -2.57 16.22
C THR A 70 -2.53 -2.21 14.91
N LEU A 71 -1.71 -3.14 14.39
CA LEU A 71 -1.08 -2.98 13.08
C LEU A 71 -2.11 -2.74 11.96
N SER A 72 -3.30 -3.34 12.07
CA SER A 72 -4.39 -3.14 11.10
C SER A 72 -4.87 -1.70 11.10
N ASP A 73 -5.10 -1.13 12.28
CA ASP A 73 -5.54 0.26 12.43
C ASP A 73 -4.49 1.23 11.87
N VAL A 74 -3.21 1.03 12.24
CA VAL A 74 -2.10 1.84 11.72
C VAL A 74 -2.05 1.75 10.19
N GLY A 75 -2.20 0.55 9.63
CA GLY A 75 -2.24 0.34 8.18
C GLY A 75 -3.40 1.05 7.49
N GLN A 76 -4.60 1.03 8.07
CA GLN A 76 -5.76 1.75 7.53
C GLN A 76 -5.55 3.27 7.56
N ILE A 77 -5.03 3.80 8.68
CA ILE A 77 -4.73 5.22 8.83
C ILE A 77 -3.68 5.65 7.80
N CYS A 78 -2.61 4.87 7.63
CA CYS A 78 -1.54 5.17 6.70
C CYS A 78 -2.05 5.19 5.24
N ARG A 79 -2.86 4.20 4.84
CA ARG A 79 -3.48 4.17 3.51
C ARG A 79 -4.36 5.38 3.25
N TYR A 80 -5.24 5.73 4.20
CA TYR A 80 -6.11 6.90 4.09
C TYR A 80 -5.33 8.21 3.97
N ARG A 81 -4.14 8.27 4.56
CA ARG A 81 -3.28 9.47 4.61
C ARG A 81 -2.14 9.45 3.59
N GLY A 82 -2.08 8.46 2.69
CA GLY A 82 -1.04 8.35 1.67
C GLY A 82 0.37 8.05 2.21
N ILE A 83 0.47 7.50 3.43
CA ILE A 83 1.76 7.12 4.02
C ILE A 83 2.05 5.68 3.61
N TYR A 84 3.07 5.49 2.79
CA TYR A 84 3.45 4.18 2.27
C TYR A 84 4.85 3.77 2.72
N ARG A 85 5.09 2.46 2.75
CA ARG A 85 6.44 1.91 2.93
C ARG A 85 7.34 2.37 1.78
N LYS A 86 8.62 2.62 2.07
CA LYS A 86 9.61 2.92 1.04
C LYS A 86 9.65 1.74 0.05
N LYS A 87 9.58 2.03 -1.26
CA LYS A 87 9.65 0.99 -2.29
C LYS A 87 10.94 0.19 -2.09
N ARG A 88 10.84 -1.14 -2.05
CA ARG A 88 12.01 -2.01 -1.95
C ARG A 88 12.67 -2.10 -3.32
N ARG A 89 14.00 -2.25 -3.34
CA ARG A 89 14.73 -2.59 -4.56
C ARG A 89 14.11 -3.84 -5.18
N PHE A 90 13.96 -3.81 -6.50
CA PHE A 90 13.49 -4.98 -7.24
C PHE A 90 14.51 -6.10 -7.09
N LYS A 91 14.04 -7.34 -6.88
CA LYS A 91 14.93 -8.51 -6.91
C LYS A 91 15.55 -8.65 -8.29
N GLN A 92 16.84 -8.99 -8.31
CA GLN A 92 17.57 -9.37 -9.52
C GLN A 92 17.00 -10.68 -10.07
N THR A 93 17.01 -10.78 -11.39
CA THR A 93 16.31 -11.79 -12.17
C THR A 93 17.28 -12.71 -12.90
N GLY A 94 18.57 -12.35 -12.95
CA GLY A 94 19.62 -13.10 -13.64
C GLY A 94 19.76 -12.71 -15.11
N TYR A 95 18.89 -11.83 -15.63
CA TYR A 95 18.99 -11.29 -16.98
C TYR A 95 19.55 -9.87 -16.92
N PRO A 96 20.79 -9.61 -17.41
CA PRO A 96 21.46 -8.32 -17.24
C PRO A 96 20.66 -7.13 -17.75
N LEU A 97 20.05 -7.23 -18.94
CA LEU A 97 19.23 -6.16 -19.52
C LEU A 97 18.00 -5.83 -18.66
N LEU A 98 17.34 -6.86 -18.13
CA LEU A 98 16.16 -6.68 -17.29
C LEU A 98 16.53 -6.13 -15.92
N ASP A 99 17.67 -6.54 -15.36
CA ASP A 99 18.15 -6.06 -14.07
C ASP A 99 18.58 -4.59 -14.14
N GLN A 100 19.23 -4.17 -15.22
CA GLN A 100 19.54 -2.75 -15.48
C GLN A 100 18.27 -1.90 -15.63
N LEU A 101 17.28 -2.38 -16.40
CA LEU A 101 15.98 -1.72 -16.52
C LEU A 101 15.34 -1.56 -15.13
N ARG A 102 15.31 -2.63 -14.33
CA ARG A 102 14.73 -2.61 -12.98
C ARG A 102 15.46 -1.65 -12.05
N GLU A 103 16.78 -1.54 -12.16
CA GLU A 103 17.55 -0.57 -11.38
C GLU A 103 17.22 0.88 -11.76
N GLN A 104 17.11 1.18 -13.05
CA GLN A 104 16.71 2.50 -13.52
C GLN A 104 15.29 2.85 -13.07
N CYS A 105 14.37 1.89 -13.11
CA CYS A 105 13.01 2.10 -12.61
C CYS A 105 12.99 2.38 -11.11
N PHE A 106 13.86 1.72 -10.34
CA PHE A 106 14.02 2.02 -8.91
C PHE A 106 14.57 3.44 -8.69
N LYS A 107 15.53 3.91 -9.50
CA LYS A 107 16.06 5.29 -9.44
C LYS A 107 14.98 6.33 -9.71
N LEU A 108 14.11 6.07 -10.69
CA LEU A 108 12.99 6.94 -11.06
C LEU A 108 11.76 6.79 -10.14
N ASN A 109 11.83 5.97 -9.09
CA ASN A 109 10.71 5.62 -8.22
C ASN A 109 9.49 5.06 -8.97
N LEU A 110 9.67 4.48 -10.15
CA LEU A 110 8.62 3.88 -10.97
C LEU A 110 8.33 2.44 -10.54
N SER A 111 7.06 2.05 -10.61
CA SER A 111 6.61 0.67 -10.43
C SER A 111 6.70 -0.10 -11.74
N MET A 112 6.72 -1.44 -11.69
CA MET A 112 6.68 -2.27 -12.91
C MET A 112 5.38 -2.06 -13.70
N ALA A 113 4.28 -1.71 -13.02
CA ALA A 113 3.02 -1.38 -13.68
C ALA A 113 3.12 -0.04 -14.43
N ASP A 114 3.85 0.92 -13.86
CA ASP A 114 4.06 2.23 -14.47
C ASP A 114 4.86 2.06 -15.78
N ILE A 115 5.88 1.17 -15.80
CA ILE A 115 6.62 0.84 -17.02
C ILE A 115 5.71 0.21 -18.07
N ASP A 116 4.88 -0.75 -17.66
CA ASP A 116 3.95 -1.42 -18.59
C ASP A 116 3.00 -0.42 -19.27
N GLU A 117 2.63 0.64 -18.55
CA GLU A 117 1.82 1.75 -19.06
C GLU A 117 2.62 2.66 -20.00
N ILE A 118 3.80 3.12 -19.60
CA ILE A 118 4.65 4.01 -20.41
C ILE A 118 5.11 3.30 -21.70
N ALA A 119 5.56 2.05 -21.59
CA ALA A 119 6.05 1.24 -22.72
C ALA A 119 4.94 0.57 -23.54
N LYS A 120 3.67 0.70 -23.11
CA LYS A 120 2.49 0.04 -23.71
C LYS A 120 2.67 -1.48 -23.85
N THR A 121 3.31 -2.12 -22.88
CA THR A 121 3.57 -3.58 -22.84
C THR A 121 2.50 -4.36 -22.08
N LYS A 122 1.35 -3.72 -21.80
CA LYS A 122 0.17 -4.26 -21.11
C LYS A 122 0.44 -4.65 -19.65
N ARG A 123 0.88 -5.88 -19.40
CA ARG A 123 1.13 -6.45 -18.05
C ARG A 123 2.36 -7.35 -18.03
N TYR A 124 3.26 -7.14 -19.00
CA TYR A 124 4.41 -8.01 -19.22
C TYR A 124 5.38 -7.92 -18.05
N PHE A 125 5.72 -6.73 -17.59
CA PHE A 125 6.63 -6.54 -16.45
C PHE A 125 5.94 -6.77 -15.10
N GLN A 126 4.63 -6.48 -15.03
CA GLN A 126 3.83 -6.68 -13.82
C GLN A 126 3.71 -8.15 -13.44
N ARG A 127 3.58 -9.07 -14.40
CA ARG A 127 3.41 -10.51 -14.15
C ARG A 127 4.74 -11.25 -14.34
N PRO A 128 5.16 -12.11 -13.40
CA PRO A 128 6.43 -12.84 -13.51
C PRO A 128 6.37 -13.99 -14.53
N GLY A 129 5.49 -13.95 -15.53
CA GLY A 129 5.39 -15.00 -16.55
C GLY A 129 6.70 -15.19 -17.31
N TRP A 130 7.45 -14.11 -17.54
CA TRP A 130 8.78 -14.13 -18.15
C TRP A 130 9.85 -14.85 -17.30
N ALA A 131 9.66 -14.98 -15.98
CA ALA A 131 10.67 -15.59 -15.10
C ALA A 131 10.79 -17.11 -15.29
N GLY A 132 9.77 -17.76 -15.85
CA GLY A 132 9.79 -19.19 -16.18
C GLY A 132 10.21 -19.49 -17.62
N HIS A 133 10.38 -18.47 -18.47
CA HIS A 133 10.75 -18.67 -19.87
C HIS A 133 12.26 -18.62 -20.05
N LYS A 134 12.79 -19.50 -20.91
CA LYS A 134 14.22 -19.56 -21.22
C LYS A 134 14.72 -18.30 -21.94
N VAL A 135 13.83 -17.53 -22.56
CA VAL A 135 14.15 -16.35 -23.37
C VAL A 135 13.19 -15.22 -23.02
N LEU A 136 13.73 -14.01 -22.83
CA LEU A 136 12.95 -12.80 -22.65
C LEU A 136 12.36 -12.31 -23.97
N ASN A 137 11.19 -11.69 -23.94
CA ASN A 137 10.71 -10.92 -25.08
C ASN A 137 11.52 -9.63 -25.21
N TYR A 138 12.60 -9.67 -25.98
CA TYR A 138 13.48 -8.54 -26.22
C TYR A 138 12.74 -7.33 -26.79
N GLY A 139 11.70 -7.53 -27.62
CA GLY A 139 10.90 -6.43 -28.16
C GLY A 139 10.23 -5.59 -27.09
N ASN A 140 9.66 -6.23 -26.05
CA ASN A 140 9.06 -5.52 -24.92
C ASN A 140 10.12 -4.85 -24.04
N VAL A 141 11.27 -5.49 -23.85
CA VAL A 141 12.39 -4.92 -23.09
C VAL A 141 12.94 -3.68 -23.80
N CYS A 142 13.17 -3.74 -25.12
CA CYS A 142 13.65 -2.60 -25.89
C CYS A 142 12.69 -1.42 -25.85
N LYS A 143 11.38 -1.67 -26.00
CA LYS A 143 10.34 -0.62 -25.86
C LYS A 143 10.40 0.06 -24.49
N ALA A 144 10.59 -0.72 -23.43
CA ALA A 144 10.70 -0.17 -22.08
C ALA A 144 11.98 0.64 -21.87
N ILE A 145 13.11 0.22 -22.45
CA ILE A 145 14.37 0.98 -22.40
C ILE A 145 14.21 2.32 -23.12
N ILE A 146 13.68 2.32 -24.35
CA ILE A 146 13.45 3.55 -25.13
C ILE A 146 12.46 4.48 -24.40
N ALA A 147 11.41 3.91 -23.81
CA ALA A 147 10.41 4.66 -23.05
C ALA A 147 10.94 5.32 -21.77
N LEU A 148 12.12 4.91 -21.29
CA LEU A 148 12.83 5.49 -20.15
C LEU A 148 14.05 6.31 -20.61
N ASP A 149 14.05 6.77 -21.87
CA ASP A 149 15.14 7.52 -22.52
C ASP A 149 16.49 6.78 -22.51
N GLY A 150 16.45 5.45 -22.56
CA GLY A 150 17.65 4.61 -22.66
C GLY A 150 18.02 4.28 -24.10
N GLU A 151 19.33 4.14 -24.35
CA GLU A 151 19.89 3.72 -25.63
C GLU A 151 20.27 2.24 -25.61
N ILE A 152 20.09 1.56 -26.75
CA ILE A 152 20.43 0.14 -26.92
C ILE A 152 21.48 0.04 -28.02
N SER A 153 22.70 -0.34 -27.64
CA SER A 153 23.76 -0.65 -28.60
C SER A 153 23.96 -2.16 -28.71
N VAL A 154 23.96 -2.69 -29.94
CA VAL A 154 24.36 -4.08 -30.20
C VAL A 154 25.86 -4.08 -30.51
N ARG A 155 26.63 -4.90 -29.78
CA ARG A 155 28.04 -5.17 -30.08
C ARG A 155 28.18 -6.64 -30.43
N TRP A 156 28.76 -6.90 -31.60
CA TRP A 156 29.19 -8.23 -31.98
C TRP A 156 30.59 -8.44 -31.40
N ARG A 157 30.92 -9.69 -31.02
CA ARG A 157 32.32 -10.01 -30.74
C ARG A 157 33.01 -10.04 -32.09
N ASP A 158 33.96 -9.13 -32.27
CA ASP A 158 35.01 -9.35 -33.26
C ASP A 158 35.82 -10.56 -32.77
N GLU A 159 36.08 -11.51 -33.67
CA GLU A 159 36.78 -12.78 -33.41
C GLU A 159 38.10 -12.60 -32.63
#